data_AF-A0A962YTV3-F1
#
_entry.id   AF-A0A962YTV3-F1
#
_cell.length_a   1.000
_cell.length_b   1.000
_cell.length_c   1.000
_cell.angle_alpha   90.00
_cell.angle_beta   90.00
_cell.angle_gamma   90.00
#
_symmetry.space_group_name_H-M   'P 1'
#
loop_
_entity.id
_entity.type
_entity.pdbx_description
1 polymer ?
#
loop_
_entity_poly.entity_id
_entity_poly.type
_entity_poly.pdbx_seq_one_letter_code
_entity_poly.pdbx_strand_id
1 'polypeptide(L)'
;MRHVLQRLTRQLCRWLFRVELRGWEHYPHHEPRLLIVANHVSYLDGMLLAAFLPDLPVFVINTHVARQWWVKPFIAITRHISVDPTTPHYLKTLIQHIQAGERVAVFPEGR
;
A
#
# COMPACT_ATOMS: atom_id res chain seq x y z
N MET A 1 -7.10 -9.69 15.10
CA MET A 1 -7.99 -9.70 13.91
C MET A 1 -7.26 -9.37 12.61
N ARG A 2 -6.50 -8.26 12.54
CA ARG A 2 -5.81 -7.81 11.31
C ARG A 2 -4.90 -8.85 10.64
N HIS A 3 -4.06 -9.57 11.41
CA HIS A 3 -3.20 -10.62 10.84
C HIS A 3 -3.98 -11.82 10.27
N VAL A 4 -5.16 -12.12 10.81
CA VAL A 4 -6.03 -13.18 10.29
C VAL A 4 -6.59 -12.75 8.94
N LEU A 5 -7.10 -11.52 8.84
CA LEU A 5 -7.60 -10.96 7.57
C LEU A 5 -6.48 -10.96 6.51
N GLN A 6 -5.29 -10.48 6.87
CA GLN A 6 -4.14 -10.47 5.96
C GLN A 6 -3.78 -11.87 5.44
N ARG A 7 -3.74 -12.88 6.33
CA ARG A 7 -3.49 -14.28 5.94
C ARG A 7 -4.58 -14.81 5.02
N LEU A 8 -5.85 -14.57 5.33
CA LEU A 8 -6.98 -14.99 4.50
C LEU A 8 -6.92 -14.35 3.12
N THR A 9 -6.71 -13.03 3.05
CA THR A 9 -6.55 -12.30 1.77
C THR A 9 -5.36 -12.85 0.98
N ARG A 10 -4.23 -13.12 1.63
CA ARG A 10 -3.04 -13.70 0.99
C ARG A 10 -3.34 -15.08 0.39
N GLN A 11 -3.98 -15.97 1.14
CA GLN A 11 -4.33 -17.31 0.65
C GLN A 11 -5.33 -17.24 -0.51
N LEU A 12 -6.34 -16.39 -0.40
CA LEU A 12 -7.31 -16.16 -1.46
C LEU A 12 -6.63 -15.62 -2.73
N CYS A 13 -5.73 -14.64 -2.61
CA CYS A 13 -5.00 -14.09 -3.75
C CYS A 13 -4.07 -15.13 -4.40
N ARG A 14 -3.39 -15.97 -3.60
CA ARG A 14 -2.58 -17.08 -4.13
C ARG A 14 -3.42 -18.08 -4.93
N TRP A 15 -4.63 -18.37 -4.46
CA TRP A 15 -5.52 -19.30 -5.14
C TRP A 15 -6.12 -18.71 -6.43
N LEU A 16 -6.64 -17.48 -6.36
CA LEU A 16 -7.28 -16.81 -7.49
C LEU A 16 -6.29 -16.35 -8.57
N PHE A 17 -5.17 -15.76 -8.15
CA PHE A 17 -4.24 -15.04 -9.05
C PHE A 17 -2.88 -15.72 -9.19
N ARG A 18 -2.63 -16.85 -8.50
CA ARG A 18 -1.37 -17.60 -8.56
C ARG A 18 -0.15 -16.73 -8.29
N VAL A 19 -0.23 -15.89 -7.26
CA VAL A 19 0.81 -14.90 -6.94
C VAL A 19 2.15 -15.58 -6.61
N GLU A 20 3.18 -15.20 -7.36
CA GLU A 20 4.58 -15.54 -7.11
C GLU A 20 5.31 -14.35 -6.46
N LEU A 21 6.09 -14.62 -5.41
CA LEU A 21 7.01 -13.64 -4.84
C LEU A 21 8.42 -13.96 -5.29
N ARG A 22 9.08 -13.01 -5.95
CA ARG A 22 10.47 -13.14 -6.41
C ARG A 22 11.32 -12.05 -5.74
N GLY A 23 12.55 -12.39 -5.35
CA GLY A 23 13.44 -11.43 -4.70
C GLY A 23 13.06 -11.06 -3.26
N TRP A 24 12.28 -11.90 -2.58
CA TRP A 24 11.82 -11.65 -1.21
C TRP A 24 12.98 -11.56 -0.22
N GLU A 25 14.07 -12.27 -0.50
CA GLU A 25 15.34 -12.23 0.21
C GLU A 25 15.98 -10.83 0.24
N HIS A 26 15.65 -9.96 -0.70
CA HIS A 26 16.13 -8.57 -0.74
C HIS A 26 15.24 -7.61 0.06
N TYR A 27 14.13 -8.09 0.63
CA TYR A 27 13.24 -7.23 1.38
C TYR A 27 13.93 -6.75 2.68
N PRO A 28 14.05 -5.43 2.90
CA PRO A 28 14.80 -4.90 4.04
C PRO A 28 13.96 -4.98 5.32
N HIS A 29 13.88 -6.18 5.91
CA HIS A 29 13.04 -6.47 7.08
C HIS A 29 13.30 -5.55 8.28
N HIS A 30 14.54 -5.11 8.46
CA HIS A 30 14.99 -4.30 9.58
C HIS A 30 14.96 -2.79 9.31
N GLU A 31 14.61 -2.36 8.09
CA GLU A 31 14.55 -0.95 7.78
C GLU A 31 13.26 -0.33 8.34
N PRO A 32 13.35 0.60 9.31
CA PRO A 32 12.20 1.32 9.80
C PRO A 32 11.67 2.32 8.75
N ARG A 33 12.54 2.89 7.90
CA ARG A 33 12.20 3.92 6.92
C ARG A 33 12.21 3.35 5.50
N LEU A 34 11.12 2.69 5.12
CA LEU A 34 11.01 2.02 3.83
C LEU A 34 10.03 2.72 2.90
N LEU A 35 10.51 3.17 1.74
CA LEU A 35 9.67 3.60 0.63
C LEU A 35 9.52 2.45 -0.37
N ILE A 36 8.29 1.98 -0.52
CA ILE A 36 7.91 0.94 -1.49
C ILE A 36 7.31 1.65 -2.69
N VAL A 37 7.95 1.51 -3.85
CA VAL A 37 7.47 2.07 -5.11
C VAL A 37 6.96 0.91 -5.97
N ALA A 38 5.71 0.99 -6.40
CA ALA A 38 5.10 -0.01 -7.28
C ALA A 38 4.39 0.71 -8.45
N ASN A 39 4.35 0.04 -9.60
CA ASN A 39 3.50 0.45 -10.71
C ASN A 39 2.00 0.31 -10.33
N HIS A 40 1.13 1.11 -10.95
CA HIS A 40 -0.31 1.09 -10.65
C HIS A 40 -1.15 0.75 -11.87
N VAL A 41 -1.51 -0.53 -11.96
CA VAL A 41 -2.25 -1.11 -13.09
C VAL A 41 -3.69 -1.42 -12.69
N SER A 42 -3.95 -1.68 -11.41
CA SER A 42 -5.28 -2.08 -10.94
C SER A 42 -5.58 -1.59 -9.52
N TYR A 43 -6.86 -1.42 -9.20
CA TYR A 43 -7.29 -1.17 -7.82
C TYR A 43 -6.91 -2.29 -6.84
N LEU A 44 -6.56 -3.48 -7.35
CA LEU A 44 -6.11 -4.62 -6.55
C LEU A 44 -4.69 -4.44 -6.01
N ASP A 45 -3.88 -3.55 -6.59
CA ASP A 45 -2.45 -3.43 -6.29
C ASP A 45 -2.22 -3.11 -4.80
N GLY A 46 -3.02 -2.19 -4.24
CA GLY A 46 -2.99 -1.88 -2.81
C GLY A 46 -3.35 -3.09 -1.94
N MET A 47 -4.32 -3.90 -2.36
CA MET A 47 -4.72 -5.12 -1.65
C MET A 47 -3.63 -6.18 -1.70
N LEU A 48 -2.99 -6.37 -2.85
CA LEU A 48 -1.87 -7.30 -3.01
C LEU A 48 -0.70 -6.88 -2.11
N LEU A 49 -0.27 -5.62 -2.17
CA LEU A 49 0.79 -5.12 -1.29
C LEU A 49 0.43 -5.31 0.20
N ALA A 50 -0.79 -4.97 0.61
CA ALA A 50 -1.26 -5.17 1.98
C ALA A 50 -1.25 -6.64 2.42
N ALA A 51 -1.58 -7.57 1.51
CA ALA A 51 -1.65 -9.00 1.80
C ALA A 51 -0.27 -9.65 1.89
N PHE A 52 0.68 -9.27 1.02
CA PHE A 52 1.96 -9.95 0.87
C PHE A 52 3.10 -9.30 1.66
N LEU A 53 3.06 -7.99 1.92
CA LEU A 53 4.05 -7.32 2.76
C LEU A 53 3.94 -7.79 4.23
N PRO A 54 5.05 -7.78 5.00
CA PRO A 54 5.02 -8.25 6.38
C PRO A 54 4.25 -7.27 7.28
N ASP A 55 4.36 -5.98 6.98
CA ASP A 55 3.68 -4.89 7.67
C ASP A 55 2.72 -4.18 6.73
N LEU A 56 1.74 -3.43 7.28
CA LEU A 56 0.98 -2.51 6.44
C LEU A 56 1.83 -1.27 6.22
N PRO A 57 2.30 -1.00 5.00
CA PRO A 57 2.75 0.33 4.71
C PRO A 57 1.56 1.29 4.77
N VAL A 58 1.86 2.56 4.95
CA VAL A 58 0.92 3.64 4.71
C VAL A 58 0.79 3.82 3.21
N PHE A 59 -0.41 3.60 2.68
CA PHE A 59 -0.70 3.78 1.26
C PHE A 59 -1.06 5.24 0.98
N VAL A 60 -0.37 5.88 0.04
CA VAL A 60 -0.81 7.18 -0.44
C VAL A 60 -1.77 7.00 -1.60
N ILE A 61 -3.02 7.38 -1.37
CA ILE A 61 -4.12 7.22 -2.32
C ILE A 61 -4.56 8.59 -2.83
N ASN A 62 -4.97 8.64 -4.10
CA ASN A 62 -5.55 9.83 -4.68
C ASN A 62 -6.89 10.16 -3.99
N THR A 63 -7.06 11.41 -3.56
CA THR A 63 -8.28 11.90 -2.91
C THR A 63 -9.56 11.62 -3.73
N HIS A 64 -9.47 11.62 -5.06
CA HIS A 64 -10.61 11.30 -5.92
C HIS A 64 -11.06 9.84 -5.78
N VAL A 65 -10.11 8.90 -5.73
CA VAL A 65 -10.36 7.48 -5.52
C VAL A 65 -10.88 7.24 -4.10
N ALA A 66 -10.31 7.94 -3.11
CA ALA A 66 -10.73 7.83 -1.71
C ALA A 66 -12.21 8.21 -1.47
N ARG A 67 -12.79 9.04 -2.33
CA ARG A 67 -14.21 9.45 -2.25
C ARG A 67 -15.18 8.40 -2.76
N GLN A 68 -14.71 7.42 -3.53
CA GLN A 68 -15.58 6.40 -4.10
C GLN A 68 -16.10 5.45 -3.02
N TRP A 69 -17.42 5.26 -2.97
CA TRP A 69 -18.09 4.53 -1.89
C TRP A 69 -17.60 3.08 -1.74
N TRP A 70 -17.26 2.43 -2.85
CA TRP A 70 -16.80 1.05 -2.88
C TRP A 70 -15.35 0.88 -2.39
N VAL A 71 -14.56 1.97 -2.35
CA VAL A 71 -13.18 1.98 -1.85
C VAL A 71 -13.14 2.18 -0.34
N LYS A 72 -14.16 2.84 0.24
CA LYS A 72 -14.29 3.08 1.70
C LYS A 72 -14.08 1.85 2.59
N PRO A 73 -14.67 0.67 2.32
CA PRO A 73 -14.42 -0.51 3.15
C PRO A 73 -12.95 -0.96 3.11
N PHE A 74 -12.26 -0.80 1.98
CA PHE A 74 -10.84 -1.12 1.83
C PHE A 74 -9.94 -0.11 2.57
N ILE A 75 -10.29 1.16 2.49
CA ILE A 75 -9.63 2.28 3.18
C ILE A 75 -9.79 2.16 4.69
N ALA A 76 -10.95 1.72 5.18
CA ALA A 76 -11.22 1.57 6.62
C ALA A 76 -10.36 0.49 7.29
N ILE A 77 -9.90 -0.51 6.53
CA ILE A 77 -9.07 -1.61 7.03
C ILE A 77 -7.57 -1.40 6.77
N THR A 78 -7.21 -0.34 6.03
CA THR A 78 -5.81 -0.02 5.68
C THR A 78 -5.33 1.31 6.25
N ARG A 79 -4.03 1.40 6.53
CA ARG A 79 -3.38 2.68 6.83
C ARG A 79 -3.19 3.38 5.51
N HIS A 80 -3.83 4.52 5.33
CA HIS A 80 -3.77 5.28 4.10
C HIS A 80 -3.69 6.78 4.40
N ILE A 81 -3.17 7.53 3.44
CA ILE A 81 -3.20 8.99 3.43
C ILE A 81 -3.82 9.39 2.09
N SER A 82 -4.85 10.21 2.16
CA SER A 82 -5.45 10.81 0.95
C SER A 82 -4.70 12.10 0.64
N VAL A 83 -3.97 12.13 -0.47
CA VAL A 83 -3.30 13.36 -0.94
C VAL A 83 -3.52 13.51 -2.44
N ASP A 84 -3.70 14.75 -2.89
CA ASP A 84 -3.79 15.06 -4.31
C ASP A 84 -2.39 14.99 -4.95
N PRO A 85 -2.13 14.03 -5.87
CA PRO A 85 -0.82 13.86 -6.49
C PRO A 85 -0.43 15.03 -7.40
N THR A 86 -1.37 15.91 -7.78
CA THR A 86 -1.11 17.09 -8.61
C THR A 86 -0.50 18.25 -7.81
N THR A 87 -0.47 18.13 -6.48
CA THR A 87 0.01 19.21 -5.60
C THR A 87 1.40 18.92 -5.04
N PRO A 88 2.25 19.96 -4.83
CA PRO A 88 3.54 19.81 -4.15
C PRO A 88 3.44 19.26 -2.72
N HIS A 89 2.24 19.29 -2.13
CA HIS A 89 1.97 18.78 -0.79
C HIS A 89 2.11 17.25 -0.73
N TYR A 90 1.79 16.53 -1.82
CA TYR A 90 1.97 15.08 -1.94
C TYR A 90 3.36 14.62 -1.53
N LEU A 91 4.39 15.21 -2.15
CA LEU A 91 5.77 14.83 -1.89
C LEU A 91 6.21 15.23 -0.47
N LYS A 92 5.75 16.39 0.03
CA LYS A 92 6.06 16.82 1.40
C LYS A 92 5.48 15.85 2.43
N THR A 93 4.23 15.44 2.26
CA THR A 93 3.57 14.48 3.15
C THR A 93 4.28 13.13 3.11
N LEU A 94 4.63 12.62 1.93
CA LEU A 94 5.43 11.40 1.79
C LEU A 94 6.74 11.48 2.57
N ILE A 95 7.51 12.55 2.39
CA ILE A 95 8.79 12.75 3.07
C ILE A 95 8.59 12.78 4.59
N GLN A 96 7.56 13.48 5.09
CA GLN A 96 7.26 13.55 6.52
C GLN A 96 6.96 12.17 7.13
N HIS A 97 6.16 11.34 6.45
CA HIS A 97 5.85 9.99 6.93
C HIS A 97 7.07 9.07 6.93
N ILE A 98 7.91 9.14 5.89
CA ILE A 98 9.16 8.38 5.85
C ILE A 98 10.12 8.86 6.97
N GLN A 99 10.26 10.17 7.18
CA GLN A 99 11.09 10.73 8.25
C GLN A 99 10.60 10.35 9.65
N ALA A 100 9.28 10.19 9.82
CA ALA A 100 8.66 9.73 11.05
C ALA A 100 8.91 8.23 11.35
N GLY A 101 9.65 7.51 10.50
CA GLY A 101 9.92 6.09 10.70
C GLY A 101 8.81 5.18 10.21
N GLU A 102 7.93 5.67 9.32
CA GLU A 102 6.87 4.87 8.75
C GLU A 102 7.29 4.26 7.41
N ARG A 103 6.79 3.05 7.15
CA ARG A 103 6.89 2.43 5.84
C ARG A 103 5.78 2.98 4.97
N VAL A 104 6.13 3.44 3.78
CA VAL A 104 5.20 4.12 2.88
C VAL A 104 5.19 3.42 1.53
N ALA A 105 4.01 3.16 0.99
CA ALA A 105 3.83 2.59 -0.34
C ALA A 105 3.22 3.62 -1.28
N VAL A 106 3.85 3.79 -2.44
CA VAL A 106 3.47 4.80 -3.44
C VAL A 106 3.34 4.20 -4.82
N PHE A 107 2.40 4.79 -5.55
CA PHE A 107 2.07 4.52 -6.92
C PHE A 107 2.34 5.79 -7.73
N PRO A 108 3.58 5.98 -8.24
CA PRO A 108 4.01 7.26 -8.81
C PRO A 108 3.26 7.63 -10.09
N GLU A 109 2.54 6.69 -10.70
CA GLU A 109 1.73 6.91 -11.91
C GLU A 109 0.49 7.80 -11.67
N GLY A 110 0.11 8.05 -10.41
CA GLY A 110 -0.90 9.06 -10.04
C GLY A 110 -2.34 8.74 -10.48
N ARG A 111 -2.60 7.49 -10.85
CA ARG A 111 -3.90 6.99 -11.34
C ARG A 111 -4.84 6.63 -10.20
#